data_AF-A0A292RAA4-F1
#
_entry.id   AF-A0A292RAA4-F1
#
_cell.length_a   1.000
_cell.length_b   1.000
_cell.length_c   1.000
_cell.angle_alpha   90.00
_cell.angle_beta   90.00
_cell.angle_gamma   90.00
#
_symmetry.space_group_name_H-M   'P 1'
#
loop_
_entity.id
_entity.type
_entity.pdbx_description
1 polymer ?
#
loop_
_entity_poly.entity_id
_entity_poly.type
_entity_poly.pdbx_seq_one_letter_code
_entity_poly.pdbx_strand_id
1 'polypeptide(L)'
;MQEGKKKLICNALAKTVKRLRGKKSQFILGAEYDIPSSVISDIERSVKDPQLTTLFKLANAFGLSISQFLKELEKELPENFSVNDD
;
A
#
# COMPACT_ATOMS: atom_id res chain seq x y z
N MET A 1 13.26 -6.59 -11.09
CA MET A 1 11.97 -7.21 -10.73
C MET A 1 11.20 -7.44 -12.01
N GLN A 2 10.72 -8.66 -12.26
CA GLN A 2 9.82 -8.90 -13.40
C GLN A 2 8.58 -8.01 -13.29
N GLU A 3 8.16 -7.39 -14.39
CA GLU A 3 7.03 -6.45 -14.43
C GLU A 3 5.74 -7.05 -13.84
N GLY A 4 5.53 -8.37 -14.01
CA GLY A 4 4.41 -9.10 -13.41
C GLY A 4 4.44 -9.14 -11.88
N LYS A 5 5.59 -9.42 -11.26
CA LYS A 5 5.74 -9.49 -9.80
C LYS A 5 5.56 -8.12 -9.16
N LYS A 6 6.12 -7.08 -9.79
CA LYS A 6 5.89 -5.69 -9.38
C LYS A 6 4.41 -5.36 -9.34
N LYS A 7 3.70 -5.71 -10.40
CA LYS A 7 2.26 -5.46 -10.53
C LYS A 7 1.47 -6.19 -9.43
N LEU A 8 1.85 -7.41 -9.06
CA LEU A 8 1.24 -8.14 -7.94
C LEU A 8 1.42 -7.39 -6.61
N ILE A 9 2.62 -6.91 -6.32
CA ILE A 9 2.91 -6.14 -5.10
C ILE A 9 2.11 -4.83 -5.08
N CYS A 10 2.11 -4.07 -6.18
CA CYS A 10 1.32 -2.83 -6.28
C CYS A 10 -0.18 -3.10 -6.10
N ASN A 11 -0.70 -4.19 -6.65
CA ASN A 11 -2.10 -4.59 -6.47
C ASN A 11 -2.42 -4.98 -5.03
N ALA A 12 -1.53 -5.72 -4.36
CA ALA A 12 -1.69 -6.08 -2.96
C ALA A 12 -1.71 -4.82 -2.07
N LEU A 13 -0.78 -3.89 -2.32
CA LEU A 13 -0.75 -2.60 -1.64
C LEU A 13 -2.03 -1.80 -1.86
N ALA A 14 -2.51 -1.70 -3.11
CA ALA A 14 -3.73 -0.98 -3.47
C ALA A 14 -4.96 -1.50 -2.70
N LYS A 15 -5.14 -2.83 -2.67
CA LYS A 15 -6.22 -3.47 -1.92
C LYS A 15 -6.11 -3.20 -0.43
N THR A 16 -4.91 -3.31 0.13
CA THR A 16 -4.63 -3.07 1.55
C THR A 16 -4.97 -1.64 1.96
N VAL A 17 -4.46 -0.65 1.22
CA VAL A 17 -4.71 0.77 1.50
C VAL A 17 -6.19 1.10 1.37
N LYS A 18 -6.86 0.61 0.32
CA LYS A 18 -8.30 0.84 0.13
C LYS A 18 -9.15 0.20 1.23
N ARG A 19 -8.78 -1.01 1.67
CA ARG A 19 -9.44 -1.72 2.78
C ARG A 19 -9.25 -0.98 4.11
N LEU A 20 -8.03 -0.58 4.45
CA LEU A 20 -7.71 0.11 5.70
C LEU A 20 -8.27 1.55 5.75
N ARG A 21 -8.29 2.26 4.62
CA ARG A 21 -8.93 3.58 4.52
C ARG A 21 -10.44 3.51 4.74
N GLY A 22 -11.08 2.42 4.32
CA GLY A 22 -12.52 2.22 4.43
C GLY A 22 -13.29 3.36 3.76
N LYS A 23 -14.12 4.06 4.53
CA LYS A 23 -14.96 5.18 4.03
C LYS A 23 -14.28 6.55 4.11
N LYS A 24 -13.14 6.69 4.78
CA LYS A 24 -12.44 7.99 4.88
C LYS A 24 -11.99 8.43 3.49
N SER A 25 -12.18 9.70 3.11
CA SER A 25 -11.74 10.16 1.79
C SER A 25 -10.21 10.19 1.68
N GLN A 26 -9.69 10.02 0.46
CA GLN A 26 -8.24 10.14 0.20
C GLN A 26 -7.72 11.53 0.59
N PHE A 27 -8.53 12.58 0.38
CA PHE A 27 -8.20 13.94 0.78
C PHE A 27 -8.04 14.09 2.29
N ILE A 28 -9.00 13.59 3.09
CA ILE A 28 -8.94 13.68 4.56
C ILE A 28 -7.75 12.90 5.10
N LEU A 29 -7.56 11.66 4.65
CA LEU A 29 -6.42 10.82 5.07
C LEU A 29 -5.09 11.50 4.73
N GLY A 30 -4.99 12.06 3.52
CA GLY A 30 -3.79 12.74 3.07
C GLY A 30 -3.46 14.00 3.87
N ALA A 31 -4.47 14.81 4.19
CA ALA A 31 -4.31 16.02 4.98
C ALA A 31 -3.84 15.74 6.41
N GLU A 32 -4.37 14.69 7.06
CA GLU A 32 -4.02 14.34 8.45
C GLU A 32 -2.57 13.83 8.61
N TYR A 33 -2.01 13.17 7.57
CA TYR A 33 -0.73 12.47 7.65
C TYR A 33 0.33 12.96 6.66
N ASP A 34 0.12 14.15 6.08
CA ASP A 34 1.04 14.77 5.13
C ASP A 34 1.36 13.84 3.94
N ILE A 35 0.31 13.26 3.34
CA ILE A 35 0.41 12.45 2.12
C ILE A 35 -0.43 13.14 1.05
N PRO A 36 0.12 13.55 -0.11
CA PRO A 36 -0.69 14.12 -1.17
C PRO A 36 -1.81 13.15 -1.58
N SER A 37 -3.04 13.65 -1.72
CA SER A 37 -4.20 12.82 -2.10
C SER A 37 -3.99 12.10 -3.44
N SER A 38 -3.24 12.71 -4.36
CA SER A 38 -2.81 12.11 -5.63
C SER A 38 -1.94 10.87 -5.41
N VAL A 39 -1.06 10.87 -4.40
CA VAL A 39 -0.23 9.69 -4.06
C VAL A 39 -1.11 8.56 -3.54
N ILE A 40 -2.09 8.85 -2.68
CA ILE A 40 -3.04 7.83 -2.21
C ILE A 40 -3.85 7.27 -3.39
N SER A 41 -4.32 8.14 -4.29
CA SER A 41 -5.04 7.74 -5.49
C SER A 41 -4.18 6.87 -6.42
N ASP A 42 -2.92 7.21 -6.64
CA ASP A 42 -2.00 6.41 -7.46
C ASP A 42 -1.73 5.03 -6.85
N ILE A 43 -1.60 4.97 -5.51
CA ILE A 43 -1.43 3.71 -4.78
C ILE A 43 -2.69 2.84 -4.92
N GLU A 44 -3.89 3.39 -4.71
CA GLU A 44 -5.14 2.62 -4.80
C GLU A 44 -5.51 2.18 -6.22
N ARG A 45 -4.90 2.78 -7.24
CA ARG A 45 -5.00 2.36 -8.65
C ARG A 45 -3.89 1.40 -9.07
N SER A 46 -2.98 1.04 -8.17
CA SER A 46 -1.80 0.20 -8.44
C SER A 46 -0.83 0.76 -9.49
N VAL A 47 -0.85 2.07 -9.75
CA VAL A 47 -0.02 2.69 -10.81
C VAL A 47 1.33 3.18 -10.30
N LYS A 48 1.54 3.17 -8.98
CA LYS A 48 2.77 3.63 -8.34
C LYS A 48 3.28 2.62 -7.33
N ASP A 49 4.59 2.39 -7.40
CA ASP A 49 5.39 1.74 -6.37
C ASP A 49 5.95 2.85 -5.44
N PRO A 50 5.36 3.06 -4.26
CA PRO A 50 5.72 4.20 -3.42
C PRO A 50 7.03 3.96 -2.66
N GLN A 51 7.68 5.06 -2.27
CA GLN A 51 8.86 4.99 -1.40
C GLN A 51 8.51 4.42 -0.03
N LEU A 52 9.51 3.80 0.62
CA LEU A 52 9.38 3.24 1.97
C LEU A 52 8.83 4.26 2.98
N THR A 53 9.27 5.52 2.90
CA THR A 53 8.78 6.63 3.76
C THR A 53 7.26 6.81 3.64
N THR A 54 6.69 6.68 2.45
CA THR A 54 5.23 6.71 2.24
C THR A 54 4.53 5.53 2.89
N LEU A 55 5.14 4.34 2.88
CA LEU A 55 4.60 3.17 3.59
C LEU A 55 4.55 3.39 5.10
N PHE A 56 5.58 4.02 5.67
CA PHE A 56 5.57 4.42 7.09
C PHE A 56 4.47 5.45 7.39
N LYS A 57 4.31 6.47 6.54
CA LYS A 57 3.21 7.44 6.70
C LYS A 57 1.84 6.76 6.65
N LEU A 58 1.63 5.81 5.73
CA LEU A 58 0.39 5.03 5.64
C LEU A 58 0.16 4.13 6.86
N ALA A 59 1.19 3.44 7.34
CA ALA A 59 1.09 2.60 8.54
C ALA A 59 0.63 3.46 9.74
N ASN A 60 1.29 4.60 9.96
CA ASN A 60 0.89 5.56 10.99
C ASN A 60 -0.54 6.08 10.77
N ALA A 61 -0.92 6.34 9.51
CA ALA A 61 -2.25 6.81 9.15
C ALA A 61 -3.38 5.84 9.52
N PHE A 62 -3.06 4.55 9.60
CA PHE A 62 -3.97 3.48 9.99
C PHE A 62 -3.78 3.02 11.44
N GLY A 63 -2.95 3.71 12.23
CA GLY A 63 -2.66 3.34 13.62
C GLY A 63 -1.88 2.02 13.74
N LEU A 64 -1.09 1.69 12.73
CA LEU A 64 -0.30 0.46 12.66
C LEU A 64 1.21 0.78 12.71
N SER A 65 1.98 -0.11 13.32
CA SER A 65 3.42 -0.18 13.04
C SER A 65 3.67 -0.66 11.60
N ILE A 66 4.85 -0.36 11.04
CA ILE A 66 5.20 -0.79 9.69
C ILE A 66 5.11 -2.31 9.51
N SER A 67 5.48 -3.10 10.53
CA SER A 67 5.43 -4.56 10.47
C SER A 67 3.98 -5.06 10.41
N GLN A 68 3.06 -4.46 11.17
CA GLN A 68 1.63 -4.77 11.10
C GLN A 68 1.06 -4.39 9.74
N PHE A 69 1.44 -3.23 9.19
CA PHE A 69 0.99 -2.81 7.86
C PHE A 69 1.47 -3.77 6.76
N LEU A 70 2.73 -4.18 6.79
CA LEU A 70 3.26 -5.16 5.83
C LEU A 70 2.59 -6.53 5.98
N LYS A 71 2.27 -6.95 7.21
CA LYS A 71 1.47 -8.15 7.44
C LYS A 71 0.06 -8.06 6.86
N GLU A 72 -0.57 -6.88 6.86
CA GLU A 72 -1.84 -6.67 6.16
C GLU A 72 -1.70 -6.72 4.64
N LEU A 73 -0.57 -6.26 4.10
CA LEU A 73 -0.24 -6.33 2.67
C LEU A 73 -0.03 -7.77 2.21
N GLU A 74 0.73 -8.55 2.98
CA GLU A 74 1.02 -9.96 2.66
C GLU A 74 -0.25 -10.82 2.51
N LYS A 75 -1.33 -10.49 3.24
CA LYS A 75 -2.62 -11.17 3.08
C LYS A 75 -3.25 -11.00 1.70
N GLU A 76 -2.87 -9.96 0.96
CA GLU A 76 -3.39 -9.68 -0.38
C GLU A 76 -2.48 -10.25 -1.48
N LEU A 77 -1.32 -10.81 -1.12
CA LEU A 77 -0.42 -11.51 -2.04
C LEU A 77 -0.87 -12.96 -2.25
N PRO A 78 -0.49 -13.58 -3.39
CA PRO A 78 -0.68 -15.03 -3.59
C PRO A 78 0.01 -15.85 -2.51
N GLU A 79 -0.51 -17.04 -2.21
CA GLU A 79 0.17 -18.00 -1.33
C GLU A 79 1.57 -18.33 -1.87
N ASN A 80 2.54 -18.44 -0.96
CA ASN A 80 3.95 -18.71 -1.27
C ASN A 80 4.57 -17.73 -2.28
N PHE A 81 4.13 -16.46 -2.26
CA PHE A 81 4.68 -15.44 -3.15
C PHE A 81 6.18 -15.21 -2.89
N SER A 82 6.99 -15.43 -3.93
CA SER A 82 8.40 -15.01 -4.01
C SER A 82 8.59 -13.95 -5.09
N VAL A 83 9.41 -12.95 -4.79
CA VAL A 83 9.82 -11.88 -5.72
C VAL A 83 10.89 -12.36 -6.69
N ASN A 84 11.73 -13.30 -6.23
CA ASN A 84 12.74 -13.93 -7.06
C ASN A 84 12.08 -15.05 -7.86
N ASP A 85 12.61 -15.27 -9.06
CA ASP A 85 12.40 -16.53 -9.77
C ASP A 85 13.38 -17.52 -9.15
N ASP A 86 12.90 -18.68 -8.71
CA ASP A 86 13.78 -19.80 -8.35
C ASP A 86 14.55 -20.29 -9.58
#